data_AF-A0A832LSD3-F1
#
_entry.id   AF-A0A832LSD3-F1
#
_cell.length_a   1.000
_cell.length_b   1.000
_cell.length_c   1.000
_cell.angle_alpha   90.00
_cell.angle_beta   90.00
_cell.angle_gamma   90.00
#
_symmetry.space_group_name_H-M   'P 1'
#
loop_
_entity.id
_entity.type
_entity.pdbx_description
1 polymer ?
#
loop_
_entity_poly.entity_id
_entity_poly.type
_entity_poly.pdbx_seq_one_letter_code
_entity_poly.pdbx_strand_id
1 'polypeptide(L)' 'MGLRLFIVAGDRSGDAHAARLMRALRQREASVEFVGIGGPAMEAEGLHAIQSFATMNVSGFWEVLRRYRTL' A
#
# COMPACT_ATOMS: atom_id res chain seq x y z
N MET A 1 18.28 11.20 4.96
CA MET A 1 17.02 11.25 4.18
C MET A 1 16.77 9.84 3.69
N GLY A 2 15.75 9.15 4.22
CA GLY A 2 15.41 7.79 3.79
C GLY A 2 14.67 7.79 2.45
N LEU A 3 14.88 6.75 1.64
CA LEU A 3 14.18 6.57 0.37
C LEU A 3 12.74 6.10 0.65
N ARG A 4 11.74 6.82 0.15
CA ARG A 4 10.32 6.43 0.30
C ARG A 4 9.73 6.10 -1.06
N LEU A 5 9.22 4.88 -1.22
CA LEU A 5 8.74 4.35 -2.50
C LEU A 5 7.25 4.00 -2.43
N PHE A 6 6.51 4.49 -3.42
CA PHE A 6 5.12 4.12 -3.65
C PHE A 6 5.04 2.96 -4.64
N ILE A 7 4.40 1.84 -4.29
CA ILE A 7 4.34 0.66 -5.15
C ILE A 7 2.91 0.08 -5.23
N VAL A 8 2.48 -0.33 -6.42
CA VAL A 8 1.13 -0.85 -6.68
C VAL A 8 1.23 -2.19 -7.39
N ALA A 9 0.63 -3.23 -6.81
CA ALA A 9 0.37 -4.51 -7.47
C ALA A 9 -1.14 -4.72 -7.62
N GLY A 10 -1.58 -5.06 -8.84
CA GLY A 10 -3.00 -5.24 -9.18
C GLY A 10 -3.49 -6.69 -9.12
N ASP A 11 -2.58 -7.66 -8.97
CA ASP A 11 -2.89 -9.08 -8.96
C ASP A 11 -1.87 -9.87 -8.12
N ARG A 12 -2.14 -11.17 -7.91
CA ARG A 12 -1.26 -12.07 -7.15
C ARG A 12 0.13 -12.21 -7.80
N SER A 13 0.21 -12.17 -9.14
CA SER A 13 1.49 -12.29 -9.81
C SER A 13 2.35 -11.04 -9.57
N GLY A 14 1.78 -9.85 -9.68
CA GLY A 14 2.39 -8.57 -9.37
C GLY A 14 2.84 -8.46 -7.92
N ASP A 15 2.03 -8.96 -6.98
CA ASP A 15 2.37 -9.00 -5.54
C ASP A 15 3.69 -9.76 -5.30
N ALA A 16 3.81 -10.96 -5.88
CA ALA A 16 5.02 -11.77 -5.74
C ALA A 16 6.27 -11.11 -6.38
N HIS A 17 6.11 -10.45 -7.53
CA HIS A 17 7.22 -9.76 -8.20
C HIS A 17 7.64 -8.50 -7.44
N ALA A 18 6.68 -7.72 -6.99
CA ALA A 18 6.92 -6.51 -6.21
C ALA A 18 7.55 -6.83 -4.85
N ALA A 19 7.14 -7.91 -4.18
CA ALA A 19 7.79 -8.38 -2.95
C ALA A 19 9.28 -8.68 -3.16
N ARG A 20 9.63 -9.36 -4.27
CA ARG A 20 11.04 -9.63 -4.63
C ARG A 20 11.82 -8.33 -4.89
N LEU A 21 11.19 -7.35 -5.53
CA LEU A 21 11.78 -6.02 -5.74
C LEU A 21 12.02 -5.30 -4.41
N MET A 22 11.03 -5.28 -3.52
CA MET A 22 11.13 -4.67 -2.19
C MET A 22 12.28 -5.28 -1.38
N ARG A 23 12.38 -6.62 -1.38
CA ARG A 23 13.46 -7.34 -0.72
C ARG A 23 14.84 -6.95 -1.27
N ALA A 24 14.99 -6.90 -2.59
CA ALA A 24 16.25 -6.53 -3.23
C ALA A 24 16.64 -5.06 -2.96
N LEU A 25 15.66 -4.16 -2.91
CA LEU A 25 15.88 -2.75 -2.58
C LEU A 25 16.30 -2.57 -1.12
N ARG A 26 15.69 -3.32 -0.20
CA ARG A 26 16.02 -3.28 1.23
C ARG A 26 17.44 -3.76 1.53
N GLN A 27 17.98 -4.66 0.70
CA GLN A 27 19.38 -5.08 0.78
C GLN A 27 20.37 -3.97 0.39
N ARG A 28 19.95 -3.02 -0.45
CA ARG A 28 20.80 -1.91 -0.89
C ARG A 28 20.65 -0.68 0.01
N GLU A 29 19.42 -0.40 0.43
CA GLU A 29 19.08 0.76 1.25
C GLU A 29 18.18 0.28 2.39
N ALA A 30 18.78 -0.01 3.55
CA ALA A 30 18.05 -0.55 4.70
C ALA A 30 16.99 0.43 5.25
N SER A 31 17.15 1.72 4.96
CA SER A 31 16.25 2.80 5.36
C SER A 31 15.05 3.02 4.44
N VAL A 32 14.87 2.16 3.43
CA VAL A 32 13.77 2.30 2.46
C VAL A 32 12.41 2.03 3.11
N GLU A 33 11.48 2.95 2.89
CA GLU A 33 10.08 2.81 3.30
C GLU A 33 9.21 2.50 2.08
N PHE A 34 8.42 1.44 2.18
CA PHE A 34 7.47 1.05 1.14
C PHE A 34 6.05 1.41 1.55
N VAL A 35 5.33 2.08 0.65
CA VAL A 35 3.96 2.53 0.86
C VAL A 35 3.17 2.19 -0.41
N GLY A 36 1.91 1.76 -0.34
CA GLY A 36 1.15 1.50 -1.57
C GLY A 36 -0.01 0.51 -1.49
N ILE A 37 -0.23 -0.23 -2.57
CA ILE A 37 -1.27 -1.25 -2.71
C ILE A 37 -0.58 -2.54 -3.08
N GLY A 38 -0.78 -3.59 -2.29
CA GLY A 38 -0.12 -4.87 -2.48
C GLY A 38 -0.89 -6.00 -1.81
N GLY A 39 -0.49 -7.23 -2.11
CA GLY A 39 -1.05 -8.41 -1.46
C GLY A 39 -0.18 -8.87 -0.28
N PRO A 40 -0.46 -10.09 0.21
CA PRO A 40 0.24 -10.64 1.38
C PRO A 40 1.76 -10.74 1.21
N ALA A 41 2.27 -10.92 -0.01
CA ALA A 41 3.72 -11.04 -0.22
C ALA A 41 4.42 -9.70 -0.03
N MET A 42 3.85 -8.60 -0.53
CA MET A 42 4.39 -7.27 -0.31
C MET A 42 4.22 -6.82 1.16
N GLU A 43 3.10 -7.14 1.79
CA GLU A 43 2.89 -6.86 3.23
C GLU A 43 3.95 -7.55 4.09
N ALA A 44 4.31 -8.81 3.78
CA ALA A 44 5.37 -9.55 4.47
C ALA A 44 6.76 -8.89 4.33
N GLU A 45 7.02 -8.16 3.24
CA GLU A 45 8.26 -7.42 3.03
C GLU A 45 8.25 -6.02 3.69
N GLY A 46 7.16 -5.68 4.39
CA GLY A 46 7.02 -4.42 5.14
C GLY A 46 6.35 -3.30 4.35
N LEU A 47 5.51 -3.63 3.36
CA LEU A 47 4.67 -2.64 2.71
C LEU A 47 3.68 -2.04 3.72
N HIS A 48 3.72 -0.71 3.86
CA HIS A 48 2.63 0.03 4.49
C HIS A 48 1.50 0.22 3.47
N ALA A 49 0.56 -0.73 3.45
CA ALA A 49 -0.61 -0.64 2.60
C ALA A 49 -1.46 0.59 2.97
N ILE A 50 -1.67 1.50 2.03
CA ILE A 50 -2.40 2.78 2.25
C ILE A 50 -3.89 2.54 2.36
N GLN A 51 -4.35 1.40 1.84
CA GLN A 51 -5.67 0.85 2.06
C GLN A 51 -5.47 -0.61 2.43
N SER A 52 -5.91 -0.99 3.62
CA SER A 52 -6.43 -2.35 3.77
C SER A 52 -7.63 -2.42 2.82
N PHE A 53 -7.81 -3.53 2.09
CA PHE A 53 -9.07 -3.81 1.37
C PHE A 53 -10.33 -3.49 2.24
N ALA A 54 -10.19 -3.51 3.57
CA ALA A 54 -11.21 -3.15 4.55
C ALA A 54 -11.64 -1.66 4.58
N THR A 55 -10.81 -0.70 4.15
CA THR A 55 -11.15 0.74 4.22
C THR A 55 -11.76 1.29 2.92
N MET A 56 -11.82 0.48 1.85
CA MET A 56 -12.68 0.73 0.69
C MET A 56 -14.15 0.33 0.94
N ASN A 57 -14.46 -0.38 2.03
CA ASN A 57 -15.82 -0.48 2.52
C ASN A 57 -16.13 0.78 3.32
N VAL A 58 -16.76 1.75 2.64
CA VAL A 58 -17.48 2.83 3.30
C VAL A 58 -18.50 2.17 4.23
N SER A 59 -18.25 2.19 5.53
CA SER A 59 -19.26 1.83 6.54
C SER A 59 -20.29 2.96 6.60
N GLY A 60 -21.13 3.05 5.58
CA GLY A 60 -22.36 3.85 5.60
C GLY A 60 -22.40 4.99 4.59
N PHE A 61 -23.52 5.03 3.87
CA PHE A 61 -24.01 6.15 3.05
C PHE A 61 -23.96 7.53 3.77
N TRP A 62 -23.91 7.54 5.11
CA TRP A 62 -23.90 8.74 5.95
C TRP A 62 -22.60 9.57 5.86
N GLU A 63 -21.45 8.93 5.63
CA GLU A 63 -20.16 9.64 5.60
C GLU A 63 -19.96 10.43 4.30
N VAL A 64 -20.55 9.96 3.20
CA VAL A 64 -20.57 10.64 1.89
C VAL A 64 -21.37 11.94 1.95
N LEU A 65 -22.52 11.94 2.63
CA LEU A 65 -23.39 13.11 2.74
C LEU A 65 -22.74 14.24 3.56
N ARG A 66 -21.92 13.89 4.56
CA ARG A 66 -21.27 14.88 5.43
C ARG A 66 -20.17 15.68 4.73
N ARG A 67 -19.55 15.12 3.67
CA ARG A 67 -18.51 15.81 2.88
C ARG A 67 -19.07 16.80 1.84
N TYR A 68 -20.35 16.71 1.46
CA TYR A 68 -20.96 17.68 0.53
C TYR A 68 -21.32 19.02 1.18
N ARG A 69 -21.27 19.15 2.51
CA ARG A 69 -21.71 20.36 3.22
C ARG A 69 -20.58 21.37 3.51
N THR A 70 -19.41 21.20 2.91
CA THR A 70 -18.26 22.10 3.06
C THR A 70 -17.61 22.48 1.72
N LEU A 71 -18.30 22.20 0.61
CA LEU A 71 -18.15 22.88 -0.68
C LEU A 71 -19.34 23.83 -0.86
#